data_AF-A0A7C5BV47-F1
#
_entry.id   AF-A0A7C5BV47-F1
#
_cell.length_a   1.000
_cell.length_b   1.000
_cell.length_c   1.000
_cell.angle_alpha   90.00
_cell.angle_beta   90.00
_cell.angle_gamma   90.00
#
_symmetry.space_group_name_H-M   'P 1'
#
loop_
_entity.id
_entity.type
_entity.pdbx_description
1 polymer ?
#
loop_
_entity_poly.entity_id
_entity_poly.type
_entity_poly.pdbx_seq_one_letter_code
_entity_poly.pdbx_strand_id
1 'polypeptide(L)'
;MADVGSRRVCKLCQWRKWTMMTSRERVKRCITYTNPDRCPMSFPAPYPHDFCHAGITADPDWKPWRTWELPDGVKQWEDEWHNVWKCLPNTTRGEVIEGVIKDWAEVQAYEMPRMDLPSRYDKAREIFAASPDRYHIGSLPGFPFAIMRYMRRVEEFLADVLLFPDEVNALQRKVVDMLKRCIDQWATTECDGVMFAEDWGTQERLLVSPKLWHEMFEWGFREIVEHAHKNNIAVWMHSCGYIREIIPTLVDIGVNVLQLDQPTLSDLDFLARTCHGKTAIWSPVDIQRDLPTGNEPYIRERARELIDKLGSNGGGFICGYYGDVRSLAVEPEWQMWAVDEFTKYQGVVVSQ
;
A
#
# COMPACT_ATOMS: atom_id res chain seq x y z
N MET A 1 50.31 -48.30 17.18
CA MET A 1 50.72 -46.98 17.66
C MET A 1 50.85 -46.08 16.45
N ALA A 2 49.87 -45.21 16.23
CA ALA A 2 49.80 -44.30 15.10
C ALA A 2 50.43 -42.96 15.53
N ASP A 3 51.37 -42.46 14.74
CA ASP A 3 52.00 -41.16 14.93
C ASP A 3 51.28 -40.10 14.07
N VAL A 4 51.01 -38.96 14.68
CA VAL A 4 50.02 -37.95 14.28
C VAL A 4 50.73 -36.81 13.57
N GLY A 5 50.60 -36.76 12.24
CA GLY A 5 51.06 -35.62 11.44
C GLY A 5 50.17 -34.39 11.63
N SER A 6 50.69 -33.35 12.29
CA SER A 6 50.00 -32.07 12.46
C SER A 6 49.90 -31.33 11.12
N ARG A 7 48.70 -31.19 10.55
CA ARG A 7 48.42 -30.20 9.50
C ARG A 7 48.01 -28.89 10.17
N ARG A 8 48.90 -27.89 10.13
CA ARG A 8 48.55 -26.49 10.41
C ARG A 8 47.54 -26.02 9.37
N VAL A 9 46.27 -25.92 9.77
CA VAL A 9 45.24 -25.24 8.98
C VAL A 9 45.55 -23.74 9.03
N CYS A 10 45.85 -23.18 7.86
CA CYS A 10 46.12 -21.77 7.67
C CYS A 10 44.88 -20.94 8.08
N LYS A 11 45.03 -20.12 9.13
CA LYS A 11 44.00 -19.21 9.69
C LYS A 11 43.69 -17.99 8.80
N LEU A 12 43.72 -18.13 7.47
CA LEU A 12 43.52 -17.02 6.52
C LEU A 12 42.33 -17.20 5.56
N CYS A 13 41.57 -18.30 5.63
CA CYS A 13 40.35 -18.51 4.83
C CYS A 13 39.04 -18.13 5.56
N GLN A 14 39.03 -17.08 6.39
CA GLN A 14 37.81 -16.57 7.05
C GLN A 14 37.43 -15.15 6.60
N TRP A 15 37.76 -14.76 5.38
CA TRP A 15 37.41 -13.43 4.86
C TRP A 15 36.24 -13.51 3.88
N ARG A 16 35.09 -13.00 4.36
CA ARG A 16 33.88 -12.58 3.64
C ARG A 16 32.99 -13.70 3.07
N LYS A 17 32.18 -14.30 3.94
CA LYS A 17 30.78 -14.53 3.56
C LYS A 17 30.17 -13.14 3.35
N TRP A 18 30.08 -12.67 2.12
CA TRP A 18 29.05 -11.69 1.77
C TRP A 18 27.73 -12.36 2.10
N THR A 19 27.16 -12.09 3.27
CA THR A 19 25.78 -12.50 3.58
C THR A 19 24.89 -11.85 2.53
N MET A 20 24.24 -12.66 1.70
CA MET A 20 23.26 -12.16 0.72
C MET A 20 22.23 -11.30 1.45
N MET A 21 21.87 -10.17 0.85
CA MET A 21 20.90 -9.23 1.42
C MET A 21 19.54 -9.92 1.53
N THR A 22 18.93 -9.89 2.72
CA THR A 22 17.56 -10.41 2.90
C THR A 22 16.55 -9.51 2.19
N SER A 23 15.35 -10.02 1.93
CA SER A 23 14.26 -9.22 1.37
C SER A 23 13.91 -8.01 2.24
N ARG A 24 13.87 -8.20 3.56
CA ARG A 24 13.65 -7.15 4.56
C ARG A 24 14.69 -6.04 4.46
N GLU A 25 15.97 -6.39 4.42
CA GLU A 25 17.07 -5.42 4.28
C GLU A 25 17.01 -4.70 2.93
N ARG A 26 16.73 -5.43 1.84
CA ARG A 26 16.61 -4.87 0.49
C ARG A 26 15.53 -3.81 0.41
N VAL A 27 14.35 -4.08 0.97
CA VAL A 27 13.27 -3.08 1.01
C VAL A 27 13.67 -1.89 1.87
N LYS A 28 14.23 -2.11 3.07
CA LYS A 28 14.69 -1.01 3.94
C LYS A 28 15.69 -0.11 3.21
N ARG A 29 16.68 -0.69 2.53
CA ARG A 29 17.66 0.09 1.75
C ARG A 29 17.04 0.80 0.55
N CYS A 30 16.06 0.19 -0.11
CA CYS A 30 15.37 0.82 -1.23
C CYS A 30 14.61 2.08 -0.78
N ILE A 31 13.85 2.01 0.31
CA ILE A 31 13.03 3.14 0.78
C ILE A 31 13.85 4.20 1.55
N THR A 32 15.09 3.89 1.93
CA THR A 32 16.03 4.82 2.60
C THR A 32 17.16 5.28 1.69
N TYR A 33 17.18 4.88 0.42
CA TYR A 33 18.19 5.25 -0.57
C TYR A 33 19.63 4.85 -0.19
N THR A 34 19.81 3.68 0.42
CA THR A 34 21.11 3.17 0.88
C THR A 34 21.62 1.96 0.11
N ASN A 35 21.44 1.98 -1.22
CA ASN A 35 21.95 0.99 -2.19
C ASN A 35 21.49 -0.45 -1.89
N PRO A 36 20.24 -0.82 -2.24
CA PRO A 36 19.84 -2.21 -2.27
C PRO A 36 20.61 -2.96 -3.37
N ASP A 37 20.73 -4.29 -3.25
CA ASP A 37 21.38 -5.13 -4.26
C ASP A 37 20.57 -5.22 -5.58
N ARG A 38 19.25 -5.02 -5.50
CA ARG A 38 18.31 -4.82 -6.62
C ARG A 38 17.06 -4.09 -6.13
N CYS A 39 16.19 -3.66 -7.05
CA CYS A 39 14.86 -3.19 -6.68
C CYS A 39 14.07 -4.34 -6.00
N PRO A 40 13.35 -4.07 -4.90
CA PRO A 40 12.42 -5.03 -4.33
C PRO A 40 11.29 -5.38 -5.31
N MET A 41 10.70 -6.55 -5.15
CA MET A 41 9.71 -7.12 -6.07
C MET A 41 8.51 -7.68 -5.31
N SER A 42 7.31 -7.51 -5.87
CA SER A 42 6.05 -8.05 -5.32
C SER A 42 5.38 -9.03 -6.29
N PHE A 43 6.13 -9.99 -6.83
CA PHE A 43 5.66 -10.87 -7.90
C PHE A 43 5.13 -12.22 -7.39
N PRO A 44 4.23 -12.87 -8.15
CA PRO A 44 3.82 -14.24 -7.86
C PRO A 44 4.96 -15.24 -8.11
N ALA A 45 4.88 -16.42 -7.49
CA ALA A 45 5.80 -17.51 -7.77
C ALA A 45 5.80 -17.87 -9.28
N PRO A 46 6.95 -18.25 -9.86
CA PRO A 46 8.25 -18.49 -9.23
C PRO A 46 9.15 -17.25 -9.06
N TYR A 47 8.64 -16.05 -9.37
CA TYR A 47 9.42 -14.81 -9.28
C TYR A 47 9.61 -14.34 -7.83
N PRO A 48 10.60 -13.46 -7.57
CA PRO A 48 10.85 -12.97 -6.22
C PRO A 48 9.68 -12.19 -5.61
N HIS A 49 9.45 -12.41 -4.32
CA HIS A 49 8.50 -11.65 -3.53
C HIS A 49 9.16 -11.23 -2.20
N ASP A 50 9.41 -9.94 -2.05
CA ASP A 50 10.20 -9.39 -0.93
C ASP A 50 9.36 -9.01 0.31
N PHE A 51 8.04 -9.20 0.27
CA PHE A 51 7.09 -8.72 1.27
C PHE A 51 6.34 -9.85 1.96
N CYS A 52 5.93 -9.58 3.19
CA CYS A 52 4.96 -10.35 3.94
C CYS A 52 3.86 -9.37 4.37
N HIS A 53 2.63 -9.60 3.93
CA HIS A 53 1.48 -8.76 4.27
C HIS A 53 0.62 -9.44 5.33
N ALA A 54 0.13 -8.67 6.28
CA ALA A 54 -0.87 -9.12 7.23
C ALA A 54 -1.94 -8.04 7.44
N GLY A 55 -3.18 -8.47 7.59
CA GLY A 55 -4.28 -7.63 8.04
C GLY A 55 -4.72 -8.02 9.45
N ILE A 56 -5.60 -7.21 10.03
CA ILE A 56 -6.27 -7.54 11.28
C ILE A 56 -7.39 -8.56 11.03
N THR A 57 -7.68 -9.42 12.01
CA THR A 57 -8.88 -10.29 11.93
C THR A 57 -10.15 -9.48 12.17
N ALA A 58 -11.34 -10.07 11.95
CA ALA A 58 -12.60 -9.44 12.34
C ALA A 58 -12.68 -9.23 13.86
N ASP A 59 -13.51 -8.29 14.31
CA ASP A 59 -13.87 -8.15 15.72
C ASP A 59 -14.66 -9.41 16.19
N PRO A 60 -14.24 -10.08 17.28
CA PRO A 60 -14.86 -11.32 17.73
C PRO A 60 -16.26 -11.16 18.33
N ASP A 61 -16.61 -9.97 18.84
CA ASP A 61 -17.93 -9.69 19.42
C ASP A 61 -18.85 -8.98 18.42
N TRP A 62 -18.29 -8.46 17.32
CA TRP A 62 -19.09 -7.86 16.26
C TRP A 62 -19.81 -8.92 15.44
N LYS A 63 -21.07 -8.65 15.12
CA LYS A 63 -21.86 -9.46 14.20
C LYS A 63 -22.58 -8.51 13.26
N PRO A 64 -22.61 -8.80 11.95
CA PRO A 64 -23.45 -8.03 11.05
C PRO A 64 -24.90 -8.19 11.48
N TRP A 65 -25.65 -7.08 11.54
CA TRP A 65 -27.09 -7.13 11.75
C TRP A 65 -27.73 -7.97 10.63
N ARG A 66 -27.32 -7.76 9.37
CA ARG A 66 -27.87 -8.43 8.19
C ARG A 66 -26.87 -8.57 7.03
N THR A 67 -26.98 -9.70 6.34
CA THR A 67 -26.43 -9.95 5.00
C THR A 67 -27.58 -10.41 4.12
N TRP A 68 -27.76 -9.78 2.96
CA TRP A 68 -28.84 -10.10 2.02
C TRP A 68 -28.25 -10.66 0.73
N GLU A 69 -28.78 -11.81 0.30
CA GLU A 69 -28.71 -12.23 -1.10
C GLU A 69 -29.97 -11.73 -1.78
N LEU A 70 -29.80 -10.78 -2.70
CA LEU A 70 -30.88 -10.25 -3.52
C LEU A 70 -31.00 -11.09 -4.81
N PRO A 71 -32.12 -10.98 -5.55
CA PRO A 71 -32.26 -11.61 -6.86
C PRO A 71 -31.07 -11.30 -7.79
N ASP A 72 -30.85 -12.18 -8.76
CA ASP A 72 -29.84 -12.04 -9.82
C ASP A 72 -28.38 -11.99 -9.34
N GLY A 73 -28.10 -12.56 -8.15
CA GLY A 73 -26.74 -12.69 -7.63
C GLY A 73 -26.16 -11.40 -7.04
N VAL A 74 -27.01 -10.39 -6.81
CA VAL A 74 -26.65 -9.16 -6.10
C VAL A 74 -26.49 -9.46 -4.61
N LYS A 75 -25.42 -8.94 -4.01
CA LYS A 75 -25.14 -9.09 -2.57
C LYS A 75 -25.28 -7.76 -1.86
N GLN A 76 -25.81 -7.77 -0.64
CA GLN A 76 -25.73 -6.64 0.28
C GLN A 76 -25.27 -7.12 1.65
N TRP A 77 -24.52 -6.29 2.36
CA TRP A 77 -24.05 -6.61 3.70
C TRP A 77 -23.79 -5.35 4.49
N GLU A 78 -23.81 -5.48 5.81
CA GLU A 78 -23.31 -4.47 6.73
C GLU A 78 -21.85 -4.75 7.09
N ASP A 79 -21.02 -3.73 7.20
CA ASP A 79 -19.63 -3.82 7.67
C ASP A 79 -19.47 -3.47 9.16
N GLU A 80 -18.26 -3.63 9.72
CA GLU A 80 -17.96 -3.30 11.13
C GLU A 80 -18.20 -1.83 11.50
N TRP A 81 -18.29 -0.95 10.52
CA TRP A 81 -18.59 0.47 10.70
C TRP A 81 -20.09 0.75 10.74
N HIS A 82 -20.93 -0.26 10.45
CA HIS A 82 -22.37 -0.18 10.23
C HIS A 82 -22.78 0.52 8.93
N ASN A 83 -21.90 0.48 7.91
CA ASN A 83 -22.28 0.88 6.54
C ASN A 83 -22.94 -0.29 5.82
N VAL A 84 -23.95 -0.02 5.01
CA VAL A 84 -24.57 -1.00 4.12
C VAL A 84 -23.98 -0.91 2.72
N TRP A 85 -23.41 -2.02 2.28
CA TRP A 85 -22.81 -2.20 0.98
C TRP A 85 -23.74 -2.94 0.03
N LYS A 86 -23.57 -2.71 -1.27
CA LYS A 86 -24.20 -3.45 -2.35
C LYS A 86 -23.17 -3.81 -3.41
N CYS A 87 -23.15 -5.07 -3.84
CA CYS A 87 -22.28 -5.56 -4.90
C CYS A 87 -23.13 -6.23 -5.98
N LEU A 88 -22.90 -5.81 -7.24
CA LEU A 88 -23.53 -6.43 -8.40
C LEU A 88 -22.86 -7.78 -8.72
N PRO A 89 -23.56 -8.70 -9.41
CA PRO A 89 -22.94 -9.93 -9.91
C PRO A 89 -21.75 -9.60 -10.81
N ASN A 90 -20.72 -10.45 -10.76
CA ASN A 90 -19.48 -10.30 -11.54
C ASN A 90 -18.65 -9.03 -11.24
N THR A 91 -18.91 -8.36 -10.12
CA THR A 91 -18.07 -7.27 -9.60
C THR A 91 -17.43 -7.68 -8.26
N THR A 92 -16.34 -7.01 -7.87
CA THR A 92 -15.45 -7.50 -6.80
C THR A 92 -15.56 -6.77 -5.46
N ARG A 93 -15.93 -5.48 -5.41
CA ARG A 93 -15.92 -4.69 -4.16
C ARG A 93 -17.27 -4.09 -3.74
N GLY A 94 -18.19 -3.87 -4.67
CA GLY A 94 -19.44 -3.17 -4.39
C GLY A 94 -19.25 -1.69 -4.03
N GLU A 95 -20.35 -1.05 -3.61
CA GLU A 95 -20.40 0.34 -3.17
C GLU A 95 -21.25 0.50 -1.90
N VAL A 96 -20.98 1.53 -1.10
CA VAL A 96 -21.84 1.91 0.01
C VAL A 96 -23.11 2.54 -0.53
N ILE A 97 -24.25 1.92 -0.21
CA ILE A 97 -25.58 2.47 -0.51
C ILE A 97 -26.18 3.19 0.70
N GLU A 98 -25.65 2.93 1.89
CA GLU A 98 -26.10 3.55 3.13
C GLU A 98 -24.92 3.69 4.11
N GLY A 99 -24.40 4.90 4.32
CA GLY A 99 -23.38 5.14 5.36
C GLY A 99 -23.96 5.22 6.77
N VAL A 100 -23.17 4.87 7.77
CA VAL A 100 -23.62 4.87 9.18
C VAL A 100 -24.03 6.24 9.72
N ILE A 101 -23.41 7.33 9.26
CA ILE A 101 -23.75 8.69 9.71
C ILE A 101 -24.83 9.25 8.80
N LYS A 102 -26.03 9.50 9.33
CA LYS A 102 -27.15 10.11 8.59
C LYS A 102 -27.27 11.59 8.86
N ASP A 103 -27.07 11.98 10.12
CA ASP A 103 -27.05 13.37 10.57
C ASP A 103 -25.73 13.67 11.27
N TRP A 104 -25.16 14.86 11.06
CA TRP A 104 -23.94 15.29 11.73
C TRP A 104 -24.06 15.32 13.26
N ALA A 105 -25.26 15.49 13.80
CA ALA A 105 -25.52 15.38 15.23
C ALA A 105 -25.19 13.98 15.80
N GLU A 106 -25.22 12.93 14.97
CA GLU A 106 -24.94 11.54 15.38
C GLU A 106 -23.44 11.29 15.57
N VAL A 107 -22.55 12.09 14.95
CA VAL A 107 -21.10 11.88 14.99
C VAL A 107 -20.56 11.87 16.41
N GLN A 108 -21.10 12.69 17.31
CA GLN A 108 -20.63 12.75 18.70
C GLN A 108 -20.90 11.43 19.44
N ALA A 109 -22.11 10.89 19.28
CA ALA A 109 -22.55 9.64 19.92
C ALA A 109 -22.01 8.37 19.24
N TYR A 110 -21.56 8.47 17.98
CA TYR A 110 -21.04 7.32 17.24
C TYR A 110 -19.74 6.77 17.87
N GLU A 111 -19.75 5.47 18.18
CA GLU A 111 -18.58 4.72 18.64
C GLU A 111 -17.87 4.09 17.46
N MET A 112 -16.58 4.39 17.29
CA MET A 112 -15.76 3.81 16.22
C MET A 112 -15.60 2.29 16.44
N PRO A 113 -15.53 1.48 15.37
CA PRO A 113 -15.24 0.06 15.51
C PRO A 113 -13.91 -0.17 16.21
N ARG A 114 -13.81 -1.29 16.94
CA ARG A 114 -12.65 -1.64 17.75
C ARG A 114 -11.54 -2.24 16.88
N MET A 115 -11.02 -1.43 15.96
CA MET A 115 -9.95 -1.79 15.02
C MET A 115 -8.58 -1.95 15.70
N ASP A 116 -8.47 -1.47 16.93
CA ASP A 116 -7.28 -1.48 17.79
C ASP A 116 -7.34 -2.54 18.90
N LEU A 117 -8.25 -3.53 18.83
CA LEU A 117 -8.25 -4.66 19.77
C LEU A 117 -6.98 -5.49 19.61
N PRO A 118 -6.17 -5.69 20.67
CA PRO A 118 -4.90 -6.42 20.58
C PRO A 118 -5.01 -7.82 19.97
N SER A 119 -6.07 -8.56 20.29
CA SER A 119 -6.29 -9.93 19.81
C SER A 119 -6.46 -10.00 18.28
N ARG A 120 -6.91 -8.91 17.65
CA ARG A 120 -7.07 -8.86 16.19
C ARG A 120 -5.74 -8.84 15.43
N TYR A 121 -4.63 -8.59 16.14
CA TYR A 121 -3.27 -8.54 15.60
C TYR A 121 -2.48 -9.83 15.86
N ASP A 122 -3.01 -10.77 16.66
CA ASP A 122 -2.33 -12.02 17.01
C ASP A 122 -1.95 -12.81 15.75
N LYS A 123 -2.87 -12.90 14.79
CA LYS A 123 -2.60 -13.61 13.53
C LYS A 123 -1.50 -12.95 12.72
N ALA A 124 -1.42 -11.62 12.74
CA ALA A 124 -0.35 -10.90 12.06
C ALA A 124 1.02 -11.19 12.70
N ARG A 125 1.09 -11.29 14.04
CA ARG A 125 2.33 -11.69 14.73
C ARG A 125 2.81 -13.08 14.29
N GLU A 126 1.90 -14.04 14.15
CA GLU A 126 2.23 -15.39 13.65
C GLU A 126 2.77 -15.35 12.21
N ILE A 127 2.09 -14.61 11.32
CA ILE A 127 2.46 -14.48 9.91
C ILE A 127 3.87 -13.88 9.77
N PHE A 128 4.13 -12.81 10.50
CA PHE A 128 5.42 -12.12 10.51
C PHE A 128 6.53 -12.99 11.13
N ALA A 129 6.26 -13.68 12.25
CA ALA A 129 7.21 -14.61 12.84
C ALA A 129 7.60 -15.77 11.90
N ALA A 130 6.68 -16.19 11.01
CA ALA A 130 6.94 -17.23 10.02
C ALA A 130 7.75 -16.75 8.80
N SER A 131 7.94 -15.44 8.61
CA SER A 131 8.62 -14.85 7.44
C SER A 131 9.66 -13.77 7.80
N PRO A 132 10.59 -14.03 8.75
CA PRO A 132 11.42 -12.98 9.37
C PRO A 132 12.36 -12.25 8.39
N ASP A 133 12.69 -12.87 7.27
CA ASP A 133 13.57 -12.33 6.22
C ASP A 133 12.82 -11.44 5.20
N ARG A 134 11.50 -11.35 5.26
CA ARG A 134 10.67 -10.50 4.39
C ARG A 134 10.37 -9.16 5.05
N TYR A 135 10.07 -8.14 4.26
CA TYR A 135 9.60 -6.86 4.78
C TYR A 135 8.14 -6.98 5.21
N HIS A 136 7.84 -6.66 6.47
CA HIS A 136 6.53 -6.85 7.08
C HIS A 136 5.64 -5.62 6.88
N ILE A 137 4.51 -5.79 6.18
CA ILE A 137 3.54 -4.73 5.92
C ILE A 137 2.21 -5.06 6.61
N GLY A 138 1.82 -4.22 7.56
CA GLY A 138 0.50 -4.27 8.19
C GLY A 138 -0.52 -3.43 7.41
N SER A 139 -1.74 -3.93 7.25
CA SER A 139 -2.81 -3.15 6.61
C SER A 139 -3.56 -2.28 7.64
N LEU A 140 -3.74 -1.01 7.33
CA LEU A 140 -4.72 -0.17 8.03
C LEU A 140 -6.14 -0.42 7.47
N PRO A 141 -7.20 -0.23 8.27
CA PRO A 141 -8.59 -0.46 7.84
C PRO A 141 -9.10 0.57 6.81
N GLY A 142 -8.25 1.51 6.41
CA GLY A 142 -8.54 2.64 5.54
C GLY A 142 -7.70 3.84 5.95
N PHE A 143 -8.04 5.00 5.41
CA PHE A 143 -7.45 6.29 5.77
C PHE A 143 -8.59 7.35 5.82
N PRO A 144 -8.41 8.56 6.38
CA PRO A 144 -9.56 9.38 6.75
C PRO A 144 -10.55 9.69 5.63
N PHE A 145 -10.12 10.00 4.40
CA PHE A 145 -11.07 10.29 3.32
C PHE A 145 -11.83 9.03 2.89
N ALA A 146 -11.14 7.90 2.72
CA ALA A 146 -11.74 6.62 2.38
C ALA A 146 -12.74 6.16 3.45
N ILE A 147 -12.38 6.24 4.73
CA ILE A 147 -13.25 5.86 5.83
C ILE A 147 -14.48 6.76 5.87
N MET A 148 -14.29 8.09 5.87
CA MET A 148 -15.40 9.03 6.02
C MET A 148 -16.36 9.00 4.83
N ARG A 149 -15.87 8.86 3.58
CA ARG A 149 -16.73 8.75 2.41
C ARG A 149 -17.60 7.49 2.43
N TYR A 150 -17.13 6.40 3.06
CA TYR A 150 -17.92 5.18 3.27
C TYR A 150 -18.88 5.31 4.47
N MET A 151 -18.50 6.05 5.52
CA MET A 151 -19.39 6.34 6.66
C MET A 151 -20.58 7.25 6.29
N ARG A 152 -20.50 7.91 5.14
CA ARG A 152 -21.57 8.67 4.50
C ARG A 152 -21.93 7.96 3.19
N ARG A 153 -22.12 8.70 2.12
CA ARG A 153 -22.04 8.21 0.74
C ARG A 153 -21.11 9.15 0.00
N VAL A 154 -20.43 8.70 -1.06
CA VAL A 154 -19.36 9.50 -1.66
C VAL A 154 -19.85 10.86 -2.15
N GLU A 155 -21.01 10.91 -2.79
CA GLU A 155 -21.59 12.16 -3.30
C GLU A 155 -22.06 13.10 -2.18
N GLU A 156 -22.59 12.54 -1.08
CA GLU A 156 -23.02 13.30 0.09
C GLU A 156 -21.81 13.86 0.83
N PHE A 157 -20.80 13.02 1.06
CA PHE A 157 -19.56 13.42 1.72
C PHE A 157 -18.83 14.52 0.94
N LEU A 158 -18.73 14.40 -0.39
CA LEU A 158 -18.09 15.44 -1.20
C LEU A 158 -18.83 16.79 -1.13
N ALA A 159 -20.16 16.78 -1.03
CA ALA A 159 -20.93 18.00 -0.77
C ALA A 159 -20.70 18.52 0.67
N ASP A 160 -20.66 17.61 1.65
CA ASP A 160 -20.47 17.95 3.05
C ASP A 160 -19.12 18.62 3.30
N VAL A 161 -18.04 18.24 2.60
CA VAL A 161 -16.73 18.91 2.69
C VAL A 161 -16.83 20.42 2.45
N LEU A 162 -17.77 20.87 1.61
CA LEU A 162 -18.00 22.28 1.32
C LEU A 162 -19.04 22.93 2.25
N LEU A 163 -20.08 22.17 2.63
CA LEU A 163 -21.24 22.70 3.35
C LEU A 163 -21.11 22.63 4.87
N PHE A 164 -20.38 21.64 5.38
CA PHE A 164 -20.25 21.29 6.79
C PHE A 164 -18.78 20.99 7.18
N PRO A 165 -17.83 21.91 6.92
CA PRO A 165 -16.40 21.64 7.12
C PRO A 165 -16.03 21.39 8.59
N ASP A 166 -16.74 21.98 9.55
CA ASP A 166 -16.45 21.78 10.98
C ASP A 166 -16.85 20.35 11.41
N GLU A 167 -18.00 19.87 10.93
CA GLU A 167 -18.51 18.54 11.21
C GLU A 167 -17.67 17.45 10.53
N VAL A 168 -17.25 17.68 9.28
CA VAL A 168 -16.29 16.81 8.58
C VAL A 168 -14.97 16.73 9.34
N ASN A 169 -14.42 17.86 9.80
CA ASN A 169 -13.19 17.87 10.60
C ASN A 169 -13.36 17.17 11.96
N ALA A 170 -14.53 17.29 12.60
CA ALA A 170 -14.83 16.59 13.84
C ALA A 170 -14.86 15.07 13.65
N LEU A 171 -15.46 14.59 12.55
CA LEU A 171 -15.42 13.17 12.19
C LEU A 171 -13.99 12.72 11.85
N GLN A 172 -13.26 13.50 11.06
CA GLN A 172 -11.88 13.22 10.69
C GLN A 172 -10.98 13.07 11.91
N ARG A 173 -11.16 13.90 12.94
CA ARG A 173 -10.44 13.79 14.22
C ARG A 173 -10.64 12.44 14.88
N LYS A 174 -11.89 11.96 14.99
CA LYS A 174 -12.19 10.63 15.53
C LYS A 174 -11.49 9.51 14.73
N VAL A 175 -11.49 9.62 13.40
CA VAL A 175 -10.84 8.63 12.52
C VAL A 175 -9.32 8.65 12.68
N VAL A 176 -8.70 9.84 12.70
CA VAL A 176 -7.26 10.02 12.93
C VAL A 176 -6.84 9.40 14.27
N ASP A 177 -7.59 9.66 15.34
CA ASP A 177 -7.28 9.11 16.67
C ASP A 177 -7.40 7.58 16.70
N MET A 178 -8.39 7.01 16.00
CA MET A 178 -8.53 5.56 15.85
C MET A 178 -7.37 4.95 15.06
N LEU A 179 -6.96 5.56 13.94
CA LEU A 179 -5.84 5.06 13.12
C LEU A 179 -4.50 5.11 13.89
N LYS A 180 -4.29 6.13 14.73
CA LYS A 180 -3.12 6.20 15.62
C LYS A 180 -3.08 5.03 16.61
N ARG A 181 -4.22 4.66 17.20
CA ARG A 181 -4.29 3.46 18.07
C ARG A 181 -4.06 2.16 17.30
N CYS A 182 -4.50 2.07 16.03
CA CYS A 182 -4.17 0.93 15.17
C CYS A 182 -2.66 0.83 14.90
N ILE A 183 -2.00 1.97 14.67
CA ILE A 183 -0.54 2.04 14.52
C ILE A 183 0.17 1.60 15.81
N ASP A 184 -0.33 2.00 16.98
CA ASP A 184 0.20 1.55 18.27
C ASP A 184 0.13 0.02 18.39
N GLN A 185 -0.93 -0.61 17.90
CA GLN A 185 -1.02 -2.07 17.86
C GLN A 185 -0.06 -2.71 16.85
N TRP A 186 0.07 -2.15 15.65
CA TRP A 186 1.05 -2.62 14.66
C TRP A 186 2.50 -2.55 15.18
N ALA A 187 2.81 -1.57 16.02
CA ALA A 187 4.12 -1.46 16.68
C ALA A 187 4.43 -2.65 17.61
N THR A 188 3.41 -3.42 18.01
CA THR A 188 3.56 -4.64 18.82
C THR A 188 3.77 -5.92 18.02
N THR A 189 3.81 -5.88 16.67
CA THR A 189 3.81 -7.08 15.82
C THR A 189 5.10 -7.31 15.02
N GLU A 190 6.22 -6.62 15.29
CA GLU A 190 7.42 -6.64 14.42
C GLU A 190 7.13 -6.11 12.99
N CYS A 191 6.11 -5.26 12.85
CA CYS A 191 5.76 -4.59 11.60
C CYS A 191 6.88 -3.62 11.19
N ASP A 192 7.27 -3.60 9.91
CA ASP A 192 8.22 -2.61 9.39
C ASP A 192 7.53 -1.36 8.82
N GLY A 193 6.30 -1.52 8.33
CA GLY A 193 5.52 -0.46 7.74
C GLY A 193 4.03 -0.77 7.66
N VAL A 194 3.20 0.26 7.66
CA VAL A 194 1.76 0.14 7.45
C VAL A 194 1.36 0.66 6.08
N MET A 195 0.37 0.01 5.47
CA MET A 195 -0.18 0.39 4.19
C MET A 195 -1.66 0.71 4.27
N PHE A 196 -2.08 1.73 3.52
CA PHE A 196 -3.48 2.08 3.31
C PHE A 196 -3.77 2.43 1.85
N ALA A 197 -5.04 2.29 1.47
CA ALA A 197 -5.57 2.78 0.20
C ALA A 197 -6.35 4.06 0.47
N GLU A 198 -6.05 5.11 -0.30
CA GLU A 198 -6.70 6.40 -0.17
C GLU A 198 -6.77 7.09 -1.54
N ASP A 199 -7.80 6.73 -2.30
CA ASP A 199 -7.96 7.11 -3.70
C ASP A 199 -8.47 8.54 -3.83
N TRP A 200 -7.60 9.44 -4.28
CA TRP A 200 -7.90 10.85 -4.50
C TRP A 200 -8.12 11.23 -5.97
N GLY A 201 -7.71 10.38 -6.91
CA GLY A 201 -7.62 10.72 -8.32
C GLY A 201 -8.78 10.22 -9.16
N THR A 202 -9.19 11.05 -10.12
CA THR A 202 -9.81 10.62 -11.38
C THR A 202 -8.72 10.34 -12.41
N GLN A 203 -9.05 10.11 -13.68
CA GLN A 203 -8.04 9.98 -14.74
C GLN A 203 -7.33 11.30 -15.08
N GLU A 204 -7.93 12.45 -14.75
CA GLU A 204 -7.45 13.77 -15.20
C GLU A 204 -7.01 14.69 -14.07
N ARG A 205 -7.61 14.53 -12.88
CA ARG A 205 -7.47 15.46 -11.75
C ARG A 205 -7.87 14.81 -10.42
N LEU A 206 -7.61 15.50 -9.31
CA LEU A 206 -8.14 15.12 -8.00
C LEU A 206 -9.68 15.21 -7.92
N LEU A 207 -10.28 14.40 -7.05
CA LEU A 207 -11.70 14.46 -6.66
C LEU A 207 -12.04 15.74 -5.90
N VAL A 208 -11.08 16.27 -5.15
CA VAL A 208 -11.17 17.51 -4.38
C VAL A 208 -10.06 18.45 -4.87
N SER A 209 -10.36 19.75 -5.02
CA SER A 209 -9.34 20.71 -5.47
C SER A 209 -8.10 20.66 -4.54
N PRO A 210 -6.87 20.82 -5.07
CA PRO A 210 -5.65 20.78 -4.25
C PRO A 210 -5.71 21.71 -3.04
N LYS A 211 -6.20 22.94 -3.24
CA LYS A 211 -6.39 23.93 -2.17
C LYS A 211 -7.24 23.36 -1.02
N LEU A 212 -8.42 22.85 -1.35
CA LEU A 212 -9.33 22.29 -0.35
C LEU A 212 -8.76 21.02 0.28
N TRP A 213 -7.97 20.24 -0.46
CA TRP A 213 -7.26 19.09 0.09
C TRP A 213 -6.29 19.50 1.21
N HIS A 214 -5.51 20.56 0.97
CA HIS A 214 -4.59 21.13 1.96
C HIS A 214 -5.34 21.66 3.20
N GLU A 215 -6.44 22.37 2.99
CA GLU A 215 -7.23 22.96 4.07
C GLU A 215 -7.92 21.91 4.96
N MET A 216 -8.42 20.82 4.37
CA MET A 216 -9.28 19.86 5.08
C MET A 216 -8.57 18.57 5.50
N PHE A 217 -7.65 18.04 4.70
CA PHE A 217 -7.17 16.66 4.86
C PHE A 217 -5.69 16.56 5.23
N GLU A 218 -4.85 17.50 4.78
CA GLU A 218 -3.40 17.43 4.99
C GLU A 218 -3.00 17.25 6.46
N TRP A 219 -3.68 17.95 7.38
CA TRP A 219 -3.36 17.86 8.81
C TRP A 219 -3.51 16.42 9.34
N GLY A 220 -4.51 15.68 8.85
CA GLY A 220 -4.75 14.30 9.24
C GLY A 220 -3.66 13.37 8.73
N PHE A 221 -3.23 13.57 7.47
CA PHE A 221 -2.06 12.88 6.91
C PHE A 221 -0.82 13.10 7.77
N ARG A 222 -0.52 14.37 8.08
CA ARG A 222 0.66 14.76 8.84
C ARG A 222 0.68 14.11 10.22
N GLU A 223 -0.43 14.19 10.97
CA GLU A 223 -0.50 13.59 12.30
C GLU A 223 -0.34 12.06 12.29
N ILE A 224 -0.97 11.36 11.34
CA ILE A 224 -0.89 9.90 11.27
C ILE A 224 0.52 9.45 10.86
N VAL A 225 1.12 10.11 9.87
CA VAL A 225 2.47 9.77 9.39
C VAL A 225 3.52 10.04 10.46
N GLU A 226 3.46 11.19 11.12
CA GLU A 226 4.35 11.49 12.24
C GLU A 226 4.20 10.48 13.39
N HIS A 227 2.98 10.03 13.67
CA HIS A 227 2.72 9.02 14.71
C HIS A 227 3.29 7.65 14.35
N ALA A 228 3.18 7.24 13.08
CA ALA A 228 3.81 6.01 12.59
C ALA A 228 5.35 6.07 12.70
N HIS A 229 5.95 7.18 12.28
CA HIS A 229 7.40 7.35 12.36
C HIS A 229 7.93 7.37 13.79
N LYS A 230 7.20 7.96 14.75
CA LYS A 230 7.53 7.89 16.19
C LYS A 230 7.58 6.45 16.72
N ASN A 231 6.82 5.54 16.10
CA ASN A 231 6.82 4.12 16.40
C ASN A 231 7.79 3.30 15.52
N ASN A 232 8.66 3.96 14.74
CA ASN A 232 9.58 3.33 13.77
C ASN A 232 8.88 2.51 12.67
N ILE A 233 7.66 2.90 12.31
CA ILE A 233 6.86 2.26 11.27
C ILE A 233 6.88 3.14 10.02
N ALA A 234 7.27 2.58 8.88
CA ALA A 234 7.18 3.27 7.59
C ALA A 234 5.73 3.36 7.10
N VAL A 235 5.39 4.40 6.34
CA VAL A 235 4.05 4.61 5.79
C VAL A 235 4.01 4.41 4.29
N TRP A 236 3.09 3.56 3.85
CA TRP A 236 2.88 3.18 2.46
C TRP A 236 1.46 3.60 2.05
N MET A 237 1.34 4.37 0.98
CA MET A 237 0.06 4.86 0.49
C MET A 237 -0.17 4.34 -0.92
N HIS A 238 -1.29 3.66 -1.12
CA HIS A 238 -1.86 3.44 -2.44
C HIS A 238 -2.85 4.57 -2.77
N SER A 239 -2.81 5.03 -4.02
CA SER A 239 -3.91 5.81 -4.60
C SER A 239 -4.07 5.47 -6.08
N CYS A 240 -5.31 5.26 -6.49
CA CYS A 240 -5.71 5.26 -7.88
C CYS A 240 -5.78 6.68 -8.46
N GLY A 241 -5.68 6.75 -9.80
CA GLY A 241 -5.87 7.98 -10.57
C GLY A 241 -4.76 9.02 -10.43
N TYR A 242 -5.06 10.22 -10.91
CA TYR A 242 -4.19 11.38 -10.92
C TYR A 242 -4.14 12.04 -9.55
N ILE A 243 -2.96 12.01 -8.92
CA ILE A 243 -2.70 12.68 -7.63
C ILE A 243 -1.49 13.61 -7.66
N ARG A 244 -0.98 13.93 -8.86
CA ARG A 244 0.28 14.65 -9.06
C ARG A 244 0.39 15.94 -8.24
N GLU A 245 -0.72 16.66 -8.08
CA GLU A 245 -0.78 17.93 -7.38
C GLU A 245 -0.52 17.83 -5.86
N ILE A 246 -0.76 16.68 -5.24
CA ILE A 246 -0.53 16.47 -3.79
C ILE A 246 0.73 15.65 -3.49
N ILE A 247 1.35 15.02 -4.50
CA ILE A 247 2.60 14.24 -4.33
C ILE A 247 3.70 15.04 -3.59
N PRO A 248 4.01 16.31 -3.94
CA PRO A 248 5.05 17.07 -3.23
C PRO A 248 4.81 17.14 -1.72
N THR A 249 3.55 17.26 -1.31
CA THR A 249 3.15 17.38 0.10
C THR A 249 3.15 16.02 0.80
N LEU A 250 2.74 14.95 0.11
CA LEU A 250 2.87 13.58 0.63
C LEU A 250 4.35 13.21 0.88
N VAL A 251 5.25 13.65 -0.02
CA VAL A 251 6.71 13.52 0.14
C VAL A 251 7.21 14.35 1.33
N ASP A 252 6.75 15.60 1.49
CA ASP A 252 7.11 16.47 2.62
C ASP A 252 6.69 15.88 3.99
N ILE A 253 5.46 15.36 4.05
CA ILE A 253 4.90 14.73 5.25
C ILE A 253 5.67 13.45 5.62
N GLY A 254 6.35 12.82 4.66
CA GLY A 254 7.18 11.64 4.90
C GLY A 254 6.48 10.32 4.60
N VAL A 255 5.53 10.29 3.66
CA VAL A 255 5.05 9.03 3.09
C VAL A 255 6.25 8.31 2.45
N ASN A 256 6.60 7.13 2.96
CA ASN A 256 7.82 6.43 2.57
C ASN A 256 7.68 5.76 1.19
N VAL A 257 6.48 5.27 0.86
CA VAL A 257 6.21 4.63 -0.42
C VAL A 257 4.86 5.09 -0.98
N LEU A 258 4.86 5.51 -2.24
CA LEU A 258 3.66 5.68 -3.04
C LEU A 258 3.49 4.48 -3.97
N GLN A 259 2.40 3.73 -3.78
CA GLN A 259 2.00 2.68 -4.71
C GLN A 259 1.04 3.29 -5.73
N LEU A 260 1.45 3.27 -7.01
CA LEU A 260 0.72 3.84 -8.13
C LEU A 260 0.60 2.78 -9.23
N ASP A 261 -0.61 2.36 -9.58
CA ASP A 261 -0.78 1.39 -10.68
C ASP A 261 -0.62 2.04 -12.08
N GLN A 262 -0.79 3.37 -12.15
CA GLN A 262 -0.70 4.18 -13.36
C GLN A 262 0.37 5.27 -13.18
N PRO A 263 1.66 4.89 -13.06
CA PRO A 263 2.72 5.85 -12.73
C PRO A 263 2.87 6.94 -13.79
N THR A 264 2.43 6.69 -15.03
CA THR A 264 2.57 7.65 -16.14
C THR A 264 1.59 8.81 -16.04
N LEU A 265 0.49 8.69 -15.30
CA LEU A 265 -0.45 9.79 -15.04
C LEU A 265 0.22 10.97 -14.31
N SER A 266 1.22 10.69 -13.48
CA SER A 266 1.96 11.71 -12.74
C SER A 266 3.21 12.23 -13.47
N ASP A 267 3.52 11.70 -14.66
CA ASP A 267 4.80 11.87 -15.38
C ASP A 267 6.01 11.26 -14.63
N LEU A 268 6.76 10.38 -15.29
CA LEU A 268 7.89 9.68 -14.64
C LEU A 268 9.04 10.61 -14.29
N ASP A 269 9.30 11.65 -15.10
CA ASP A 269 10.38 12.59 -14.81
C ASP A 269 10.01 13.49 -13.62
N PHE A 270 8.74 13.85 -13.49
CA PHE A 270 8.21 14.50 -12.30
C PHE A 270 8.35 13.61 -11.06
N LEU A 271 7.96 12.33 -11.12
CA LEU A 271 8.13 11.39 -10.00
C LEU A 271 9.60 11.25 -9.60
N ALA A 272 10.49 11.04 -10.58
CA ALA A 272 11.93 10.92 -10.36
C ALA A 272 12.51 12.17 -9.69
N ARG A 273 12.09 13.38 -10.08
CA ARG A 273 12.58 14.62 -9.45
C ARG A 273 11.99 14.86 -8.06
N THR A 274 10.70 14.58 -7.88
CA THR A 274 9.95 15.00 -6.69
C THR A 274 10.16 14.03 -5.52
N CYS A 275 10.23 12.73 -5.81
CA CYS A 275 10.27 11.69 -4.79
C CYS A 275 11.70 11.24 -4.44
N HIS A 276 12.69 11.51 -5.29
CA HIS A 276 14.05 11.02 -5.12
C HIS A 276 14.67 11.41 -3.76
N GLY A 277 15.29 10.43 -3.12
CA GLY A 277 15.91 10.55 -1.80
C GLY A 277 14.93 10.57 -0.63
N LYS A 278 13.61 10.53 -0.87
CA LYS A 278 12.59 10.73 0.17
C LYS A 278 11.47 9.68 0.17
N THR A 279 10.94 9.35 -1.01
CA THR A 279 9.77 8.48 -1.16
C THR A 279 9.98 7.52 -2.31
N ALA A 280 9.92 6.23 -2.06
CA ALA A 280 10.00 5.24 -3.12
C ALA A 280 8.67 5.14 -3.88
N ILE A 281 8.73 4.76 -5.15
CA ILE A 281 7.57 4.42 -5.97
C ILE A 281 7.45 2.90 -6.05
N TRP A 282 6.28 2.37 -5.76
CA TRP A 282 5.93 0.97 -6.01
C TRP A 282 4.92 0.92 -7.15
N SER A 283 5.30 0.32 -8.28
CA SER A 283 4.43 0.33 -9.46
C SER A 283 4.66 -0.87 -10.35
N PRO A 284 3.60 -1.44 -10.96
CA PRO A 284 3.74 -2.25 -12.16
C PRO A 284 4.15 -1.38 -13.36
N VAL A 285 4.30 -1.98 -14.53
CA VAL A 285 4.15 -1.23 -15.79
C VAL A 285 2.70 -0.74 -15.89
N ASP A 286 2.51 0.48 -16.41
CA ASP A 286 1.23 1.19 -16.36
C ASP A 286 0.06 0.34 -16.86
N ILE A 287 -0.91 0.11 -15.98
CA ILE A 287 -2.00 -0.85 -16.19
C ILE A 287 -3.05 -0.39 -17.20
N GLN A 288 -3.12 0.90 -17.52
CA GLN A 288 -4.13 1.45 -18.45
C GLN A 288 -3.52 2.00 -19.74
N ARG A 289 -2.25 2.45 -19.70
CA ARG A 289 -1.58 3.01 -20.87
C ARG A 289 -0.67 2.02 -21.58
N ASP A 290 0.15 1.31 -20.81
CA ASP A 290 1.28 0.58 -21.39
C ASP A 290 0.97 -0.92 -21.54
N LEU A 291 0.45 -1.59 -20.50
CA LEU A 291 0.08 -3.00 -20.58
C LEU A 291 -1.01 -3.29 -21.64
N PRO A 292 -2.09 -2.50 -21.78
CA PRO A 292 -3.14 -2.77 -22.77
C PRO A 292 -2.70 -2.69 -24.23
N THR A 293 -1.47 -2.21 -24.49
CA THR A 293 -0.92 -2.19 -25.86
C THR A 293 -0.70 -3.58 -26.44
N GLY A 294 -0.52 -4.61 -25.59
CA GLY A 294 -0.18 -5.96 -26.02
C GLY A 294 1.13 -6.07 -26.80
N ASN A 295 1.98 -5.04 -26.75
CA ASN A 295 3.24 -4.97 -27.49
C ASN A 295 4.41 -5.36 -26.56
N GLU A 296 4.87 -6.60 -26.67
CA GLU A 296 5.93 -7.13 -25.81
C GLU A 296 7.22 -6.27 -25.80
N PRO A 297 7.85 -5.93 -26.95
CA PRO A 297 9.02 -5.05 -26.96
C PRO A 297 8.81 -3.73 -26.23
N TYR A 298 7.64 -3.09 -26.42
CA TYR A 298 7.30 -1.83 -25.78
C TYR A 298 7.12 -2.00 -24.27
N ILE A 299 6.38 -3.02 -23.81
CA ILE A 299 6.16 -3.30 -22.38
C ILE A 299 7.49 -3.56 -21.66
N ARG A 300 8.40 -4.31 -22.30
CA ARG A 300 9.75 -4.56 -21.76
C ARG A 300 10.56 -3.28 -21.66
N GLU A 301 10.53 -2.43 -22.70
CA GLU A 301 11.17 -1.10 -22.65
C GLU A 301 10.61 -0.25 -21.51
N ARG A 302 9.29 -0.24 -21.30
CA ARG A 302 8.65 0.47 -20.19
C ARG A 302 9.09 -0.02 -18.82
N ALA A 303 9.26 -1.33 -18.64
CA ALA A 303 9.75 -1.91 -17.41
C ALA A 303 11.18 -1.44 -17.08
N ARG A 304 12.06 -1.41 -18.09
CA ARG A 304 13.44 -0.89 -17.93
C ARG A 304 13.45 0.58 -17.57
N GLU A 305 12.65 1.40 -18.25
CA GLU A 305 12.60 2.83 -17.97
C GLU A 305 12.15 3.13 -16.53
N LEU A 306 11.21 2.37 -15.98
CA LEU A 306 10.81 2.51 -14.58
C LEU A 306 11.99 2.25 -13.62
N ILE A 307 12.75 1.18 -13.85
CA ILE A 307 13.96 0.89 -13.06
C ILE A 307 14.97 2.03 -13.21
N ASP A 308 15.27 2.43 -14.45
CA ASP A 308 16.32 3.41 -14.74
C ASP A 308 15.99 4.79 -14.17
N LYS A 309 14.74 5.23 -14.24
CA LYS A 309 14.33 6.55 -13.76
C LYS A 309 14.08 6.60 -12.25
N LEU A 310 13.45 5.57 -11.69
CA LEU A 310 12.96 5.61 -10.31
C LEU A 310 13.82 4.80 -9.33
N GLY A 311 14.51 3.76 -9.81
CA GLY A 311 15.31 2.84 -8.99
C GLY A 311 16.81 3.13 -8.97
N SER A 312 17.26 4.09 -9.79
CA SER A 312 18.65 4.53 -9.84
C SER A 312 19.05 5.38 -8.63
N ASN A 313 20.36 5.48 -8.36
CA ASN A 313 20.94 6.32 -7.31
C ASN A 313 20.61 5.87 -5.87
N GLY A 314 20.68 4.56 -5.62
CA GLY A 314 20.68 4.00 -4.28
C GLY A 314 19.34 3.50 -3.77
N GLY A 315 18.28 3.51 -4.58
CA GLY A 315 16.95 3.01 -4.22
C GLY A 315 15.84 3.81 -4.89
N GLY A 316 14.63 3.71 -4.35
CA GLY A 316 13.49 4.52 -4.78
C GLY A 316 12.47 3.84 -5.69
N PHE A 317 12.68 2.59 -6.10
CA PHE A 317 11.71 1.85 -6.90
C PHE A 317 11.49 0.41 -6.43
N ILE A 318 10.22 0.01 -6.42
CA ILE A 318 9.75 -1.34 -6.12
C ILE A 318 8.95 -1.82 -7.33
N CYS A 319 9.36 -2.95 -7.90
CA CYS A 319 8.71 -3.53 -9.07
C CYS A 319 7.39 -4.20 -8.65
N GLY A 320 6.28 -3.68 -9.15
CA GLY A 320 4.93 -4.05 -8.76
C GLY A 320 4.23 -5.03 -9.69
N TYR A 321 3.17 -5.65 -9.17
CA TYR A 321 2.28 -6.56 -9.88
C TYR A 321 0.83 -6.15 -9.61
N TYR A 322 0.02 -6.01 -10.65
CA TYR A 322 -1.40 -5.72 -10.49
C TYR A 322 -2.21 -7.02 -10.43
N GLY A 323 -3.00 -7.20 -9.36
CA GLY A 323 -3.67 -8.46 -9.05
C GLY A 323 -4.86 -8.82 -9.93
N ASP A 324 -5.46 -7.85 -10.65
CA ASP A 324 -6.73 -8.01 -11.35
C ASP A 324 -6.72 -7.43 -12.78
N VAL A 325 -5.71 -7.81 -13.56
CA VAL A 325 -5.56 -7.36 -14.96
C VAL A 325 -6.76 -7.68 -15.86
N ARG A 326 -7.52 -8.73 -15.55
CA ARG A 326 -8.67 -9.16 -16.37
C ARG A 326 -9.79 -8.13 -16.35
N SER A 327 -10.03 -7.47 -15.22
CA SER A 327 -10.99 -6.37 -15.11
C SER A 327 -10.63 -5.16 -15.98
N LEU A 328 -9.38 -5.07 -16.44
CA LEU A 328 -8.87 -4.01 -17.31
C LEU A 328 -8.75 -4.43 -18.78
N ALA A 329 -9.27 -5.62 -19.14
CA ALA A 329 -9.08 -6.23 -20.46
C ALA A 329 -7.60 -6.38 -20.86
N VAL A 330 -6.72 -6.58 -19.87
CA VAL A 330 -5.31 -6.89 -20.07
C VAL A 330 -5.11 -8.40 -19.95
N GLU A 331 -4.48 -8.99 -20.96
CA GLU A 331 -4.12 -10.42 -20.91
C GLU A 331 -3.04 -10.64 -19.84
N PRO A 332 -3.17 -11.68 -18.98
CA PRO A 332 -2.17 -11.95 -17.93
C PRO A 332 -0.75 -12.10 -18.46
N GLU A 333 -0.59 -12.64 -19.66
CA GLU A 333 0.71 -12.79 -20.34
C GLU A 333 1.43 -11.45 -20.53
N TRP A 334 0.69 -10.38 -20.83
CA TRP A 334 1.29 -9.06 -21.10
C TRP A 334 1.96 -8.49 -19.86
N GLN A 335 1.33 -8.65 -18.69
CA GLN A 335 1.95 -8.30 -17.42
C GLN A 335 3.16 -9.20 -17.11
N MET A 336 3.11 -10.47 -17.50
CA MET A 336 4.24 -11.38 -17.27
C MET A 336 5.48 -11.01 -18.08
N TRP A 337 5.35 -10.39 -19.26
CA TRP A 337 6.51 -9.83 -19.97
C TRP A 337 7.20 -8.73 -19.16
N ALA A 338 6.42 -7.87 -18.49
CA ALA A 338 6.98 -6.85 -17.59
C ALA A 338 7.67 -7.48 -16.37
N VAL A 339 7.05 -8.48 -15.73
CA VAL A 339 7.62 -9.21 -14.58
C VAL A 339 8.94 -9.88 -14.94
N ASP A 340 8.96 -10.58 -16.08
CA ASP A 340 10.15 -11.24 -16.61
C ASP A 340 11.26 -10.21 -16.89
N GLU A 341 10.92 -9.06 -17.48
CA GLU A 341 11.88 -8.01 -17.78
C GLU A 341 12.43 -7.32 -16.52
N PHE A 342 11.58 -6.96 -15.55
CA PHE A 342 12.01 -6.42 -14.25
C PHE A 342 13.03 -7.35 -13.59
N THR A 343 12.84 -8.66 -13.74
CA THR A 343 13.71 -9.68 -13.14
C THR A 343 15.03 -9.82 -13.90
N LYS A 344 14.98 -9.97 -15.22
CA LYS A 344 16.16 -10.14 -16.09
C LYS A 344 17.05 -8.91 -16.12
N TYR A 345 16.47 -7.72 -16.20
CA TYR A 345 17.21 -6.46 -16.28
C TYR A 345 18.06 -6.21 -15.03
N GLN A 346 17.66 -6.78 -13.90
CA GLN A 346 18.37 -6.70 -12.62
C GLN A 346 19.26 -7.93 -12.35
N GLY A 347 19.45 -8.81 -13.34
CA GLY A 347 20.34 -9.98 -13.25
C GLY A 347 19.84 -11.08 -12.32
N VAL A 348 18.54 -11.11 -12.00
CA VAL A 348 17.96 -12.17 -11.15
C VAL A 348 17.71 -13.42 -11.99
N VAL A 349 18.21 -14.56 -11.51
CA VAL A 349 18.00 -15.87 -12.13
C VAL A 349 16.77 -16.53 -11.50
N VAL A 350 15.73 -16.74 -12.31
CA VAL A 350 14.54 -17.50 -11.91
C VAL A 350 14.71 -18.94 -12.39
N SER A 351 14.70 -19.89 -11.46
CA SER A 351 14.63 -21.31 -11.81
C SER A 351 13.25 -21.61 -12.40
N GLN A 352 13.23 -22.09 -13.65
CA GLN A 352 12.02 -22.58 -14.31
C GLN A 352 11.53 -23.90 -13.71
#